data_AF-A0A3M5J6I7-F1
#
_entry.id   AF-A0A3M5J6I7-F1
#
_cell.length_a   1.000
_cell.length_b   1.000
_cell.length_c   1.000
_cell.angle_alpha   90.00
_cell.angle_beta   90.00
_cell.angle_gamma   90.00
#
_symmetry.space_group_name_H-M   'P 1'
#
loop_
_entity.id
_entity.type
_entity.pdbx_description
1 polymer ?
#
loop_
_entity_poly.entity_id
_entity_poly.type
_entity_poly.pdbx_seq_one_letter_code
_entity_poly.pdbx_strand_id
1 'polypeptide(L)'
;LKTRSYTLRQLYDGYVYVFDETAGTLHEYVASANNGHLSRIVWTDAQIGSDQRSGASDGKPFLLYPRRHQLHIAFAPQQWTWRICEHMRS
;
A
#
# COMPACT_ATOMS: atom_id res chain seq x y z
N LEU A 1 28.50 17.19 -4.47
CA LEU A 1 27.36 16.28 -4.23
C LEU A 1 26.14 17.13 -3.84
N LYS A 2 25.07 17.19 -4.65
CA LYS A 2 23.80 17.79 -4.21
C LYS A 2 23.13 16.79 -3.27
N THR A 3 23.19 17.02 -1.96
CA THR A 3 22.42 16.27 -0.98
C THR A 3 20.95 16.57 -1.19
N ARG A 4 20.23 15.63 -1.82
CA ARG A 4 18.77 15.64 -1.74
C ARG A 4 18.42 15.30 -0.31
N SER A 5 17.82 16.25 0.41
CA SER A 5 17.27 16.08 1.74
C SER A 5 16.01 15.20 1.66
N TYR A 6 16.22 13.91 1.44
CA TYR A 6 15.16 12.93 1.64
C TYR A 6 14.92 12.80 3.14
N THR A 7 13.78 13.31 3.62
CA THR A 7 13.37 13.09 5.00
C THR A 7 12.95 11.63 5.14
N LEU A 8 13.76 10.83 5.85
CA LEU A 8 13.33 9.51 6.29
C LEU A 8 12.21 9.71 7.30
N ARG A 9 10.97 9.38 6.92
CA ARG A 9 9.82 9.40 7.82
C ARG A 9 9.45 7.96 8.16
N GLN A 10 9.55 7.61 9.43
CA GLN A 10 8.97 6.38 9.94
C GLN A 10 7.45 6.49 9.84
N LEU A 11 6.81 5.46 9.28
CA LEU A 11 5.36 5.38 9.20
C LEU A 11 4.80 4.84 10.51
N TYR A 12 3.62 5.34 10.90
CA TYR A 12 2.83 4.79 11.99
C TYR A 12 2.12 3.51 11.53
N ASP A 13 1.53 2.77 12.48
CA ASP A 13 0.61 1.69 12.16
C ASP A 13 -0.54 2.24 11.31
N GLY A 14 -0.84 1.57 10.20
CA GLY A 14 -1.82 2.04 9.24
C GLY A 14 -1.76 1.27 7.94
N TYR A 15 -2.12 1.95 6.85
CA TYR A 15 -2.26 1.35 5.53
C TYR A 15 -1.48 2.13 4.49
N VAL A 16 -0.79 1.40 3.60
CA VAL A 16 -0.11 1.94 2.44
C VAL A 16 -0.77 1.39 1.19
N TYR A 17 -1.13 2.29 0.30
CA TYR A 17 -1.72 2.00 -1.00
C TYR A 17 -0.71 2.33 -2.08
N VAL A 18 -0.47 1.38 -2.98
CA VAL A 18 0.39 1.58 -4.15
C VAL A 18 -0.43 1.31 -5.39
N PHE A 19 -0.73 2.37 -6.13
CA PHE A 19 -1.35 2.29 -7.43
C PHE A 19 -0.26 2.29 -8.51
N ASP A 20 -0.17 1.18 -9.23
CA ASP A 20 0.70 1.04 -10.39
C ASP A 20 -0.10 1.45 -11.63
N GLU A 21 0.12 2.68 -12.10
CA GLU A 21 -0.59 3.25 -13.24
C GLU A 21 -0.26 2.50 -14.54
N THR A 22 0.96 1.97 -14.66
CA THR A 22 1.40 1.23 -15.84
C THR A 22 0.72 -0.14 -15.93
N ALA A 23 0.52 -0.82 -14.80
CA ALA A 23 -0.18 -2.11 -14.75
C ALA A 23 -1.71 -1.98 -14.54
N GLY A 24 -2.21 -0.81 -14.14
CA GLY A 24 -3.60 -0.61 -13.77
C GLY A 24 -4.00 -1.35 -12.49
N THR A 25 -3.06 -1.58 -11.56
CA THR A 25 -3.30 -2.40 -10.36
C THR A 25 -3.15 -1.59 -9.08
N LEU A 26 -4.07 -1.77 -8.15
CA LEU A 26 -3.97 -1.23 -6.79
C LEU A 26 -3.53 -2.34 -5.82
N HIS A 27 -2.44 -2.10 -5.10
CA HIS A 27 -2.00 -2.97 -4.01
C HIS A 27 -2.21 -2.28 -2.66
N GLU A 28 -2.71 -3.04 -1.71
CA GLU A 28 -2.95 -2.60 -0.33
C GLU A 28 -1.99 -3.32 0.63
N TYR A 29 -1.43 -2.57 1.56
CA TYR A 29 -0.49 -3.06 2.57
C TYR A 29 -0.86 -2.56 3.95
N VAL A 30 -0.72 -3.41 4.96
CA VAL A 30 -0.65 -2.98 6.36
C VAL A 30 0.78 -2.54 6.65
N ALA A 31 0.95 -1.32 7.18
CA ALA A 31 2.22 -0.82 7.68
C ALA A 31 2.29 -1.04 9.19
N SER A 32 3.42 -1.58 9.66
CA SER A 32 3.71 -1.70 11.09
C SER A 32 4.83 -0.75 11.50
N ALA A 33 4.55 0.12 12.47
CA ALA A 33 5.53 1.02 13.05
C ALA A 33 6.61 0.29 13.87
N ASN A 34 6.29 -0.90 14.38
CA ASN A 34 7.16 -1.67 15.26
C ASN A 34 8.41 -2.20 14.55
N ASN A 35 8.24 -2.72 13.32
CA ASN A 35 9.34 -3.29 12.54
C ASN A 35 9.56 -2.56 11.20
N GLY A 36 8.68 -1.63 10.81
CA GLY A 36 8.75 -0.95 9.52
C GLY A 36 8.37 -1.84 8.33
N HIS A 37 7.75 -3.00 8.57
CA HIS A 37 7.37 -3.92 7.51
C HIS A 37 6.00 -3.54 6.90
N LEU A 38 5.87 -3.88 5.63
CA LEU A 38 4.65 -3.78 4.85
C LEU A 38 4.15 -5.19 4.53
N SER A 39 2.98 -5.54 5.06
CA SER A 39 2.32 -6.82 4.83
C SER A 39 1.22 -6.64 3.79
N ARG A 40 1.35 -7.31 2.64
CA ARG A 40 0.38 -7.15 1.54
C ARG A 40 -0.95 -7.81 1.91
N ILE A 41 -2.05 -7.06 1.81
CA ILE A 41 -3.41 -7.60 1.86
C ILE A 41 -3.76 -8.06 0.44
N VAL A 42 -4.05 -9.35 0.29
CA VAL A 42 -4.55 -9.91 -0.98
C VAL A 42 -6.05 -10.03 -0.85
N TRP A 43 -6.79 -9.30 -1.69
CA TRP A 43 -8.25 -9.35 -1.66
C TRP A 43 -8.73 -10.72 -2.12
N THR A 44 -9.54 -11.34 -1.28
CA THR A 44 -10.27 -12.58 -1.61
C THR A 44 -11.70 -12.25 -2.01
N ASP A 45 -12.39 -13.17 -2.69
CA ASP A 45 -13.77 -12.96 -3.12
C ASP A 45 -14.71 -12.60 -1.95
N ALA A 46 -14.45 -13.15 -0.77
CA ALA A 46 -15.20 -12.87 0.46
C ALA A 46 -15.01 -11.43 0.99
N GLN A 47 -14.00 -10.70 0.50
CA GLN A 47 -13.66 -9.34 0.95
C GLN A 47 -14.11 -8.27 -0.05
N ILE A 48 -14.62 -8.67 -1.21
CA ILE A 48 -15.21 -7.76 -2.19
C ILE A 48 -16.41 -7.06 -1.54
N GLY A 49 -16.45 -5.72 -1.61
CA GLY A 49 -17.49 -4.92 -0.98
C GLY A 49 -17.28 -4.60 0.50
N SER A 50 -16.26 -5.17 1.15
CA SER A 50 -16.00 -4.92 2.58
C SER A 50 -15.03 -3.75 2.79
N ASP A 51 -15.39 -2.83 3.69
CA ASP A 51 -14.52 -1.73 4.13
C ASP A 51 -13.42 -2.19 5.10
N GLN A 52 -13.55 -3.39 5.66
CA GLN A 52 -12.53 -3.99 6.53
C GLN A 52 -12.00 -5.26 5.87
N ARG A 53 -10.70 -5.28 5.58
CA ARG A 53 -10.04 -6.39 4.89
C ARG A 53 -8.80 -6.80 5.66
N SER A 54 -8.65 -8.11 5.83
CA SER A 54 -7.61 -8.76 6.62
C SER A 54 -6.89 -9.82 5.77
N GLY A 55 -5.98 -10.61 6.36
CA GLY A 55 -5.21 -11.61 5.62
C GLY A 55 -3.93 -11.05 5.00
N ALA A 56 -3.23 -10.21 5.75
CA ALA A 56 -1.95 -9.67 5.33
C ALA A 56 -0.89 -10.79 5.31
N SER A 57 -0.16 -10.90 4.20
CA SER A 57 0.98 -11.81 4.04
C SER A 57 2.18 -11.43 4.91
N ASP A 58 3.22 -12.27 4.91
CA ASP A 58 4.47 -11.96 5.61
C ASP A 58 5.01 -10.58 5.22
N GLY A 59 5.20 -9.75 6.24
CA GLY A 59 5.63 -8.37 6.07
C GLY A 59 7.06 -8.29 5.54
N LYS A 60 7.31 -7.37 4.62
CA LYS A 60 8.66 -7.09 4.09
C LYS A 60 9.05 -5.63 4.35
N PRO A 61 10.33 -5.33 4.60
CA PRO A 61 10.80 -3.96 4.80
C PRO A 61 10.93 -3.18 3.47
N PHE A 62 10.61 -3.80 2.32
CA PHE A 62 10.68 -3.20 1.00
C PHE A 62 9.58 -3.74 0.09
N LEU A 63 9.27 -2.97 -0.96
CA LEU A 63 8.39 -3.36 -2.05
C LEU A 63 9.19 -3.45 -3.36
N LEU A 64 8.82 -4.38 -4.24
CA LEU A 64 9.44 -4.56 -5.55
C LEU A 64 8.42 -4.26 -6.64
N TYR A 65 8.78 -3.33 -7.53
CA TYR A 65 8.01 -2.96 -8.72
C TYR A 65 8.96 -2.78 -9.91
N PRO A 66 8.49 -2.98 -11.15
CA PRO A 66 9.33 -2.77 -12.32
C PRO A 66 9.82 -1.32 -12.41
N ARG A 67 11.10 -1.14 -12.73
CA ARG A 67 11.77 0.18 -12.71
C ARG A 67 11.10 1.26 -13.56
N ARG A 68 10.41 0.88 -14.64
CA ARG A 68 9.76 1.81 -15.58
C ARG A 68 8.30 2.07 -15.27
N HIS A 69 7.74 1.43 -14.23
CA HIS A 69 6.36 1.65 -13.86
C HIS A 69 6.21 2.97 -13.11
N GLN A 70 5.12 3.67 -13.41
CA GLN A 70 4.71 4.87 -12.69
C GLN A 70 3.86 4.45 -11.49
N LEU A 71 4.35 4.76 -10.29
CA LEU A 71 3.71 4.38 -9.04
C LEU A 71 3.21 5.61 -8.29
N HIS A 72 1.97 5.53 -7.82
CA HIS A 72 1.38 6.49 -6.89
C HIS A 72 1.23 5.83 -5.54
N ILE A 73 1.76 6.46 -4.50
CA ILE A 73 1.80 5.89 -3.15
C ILE A 73 1.07 6.82 -2.19
N ALA A 74 0.16 6.26 -1.42
CA ALA A 74 -0.57 6.97 -0.37
C ALA A 74 -0.48 6.21 0.96
N PHE A 75 -0.42 6.95 2.05
CA PHE A 75 -0.55 6.42 3.41
C PHE A 75 -1.88 6.89 4.01
N ALA A 76 -2.56 6.02 4.74
CA ALA A 76 -3.73 6.35 5.53
C ALA A 76 -3.68 5.65 6.90
N PRO A 77 -3.99 6.36 8.01
CA PRO A 77 -4.04 5.72 9.32
C PRO A 77 -5.18 4.72 9.45
N GLN A 78 -6.27 4.92 8.69
CA GLN A 78 -7.40 4.00 8.60
C GLN A 78 -7.47 3.37 7.22
N GLN A 79 -8.04 2.16 7.16
CA GLN A 79 -8.23 1.44 5.91
C GLN A 79 -9.19 2.21 5.00
N TRP A 80 -8.83 2.38 3.73
CA TRP A 80 -9.72 2.95 2.73
C TRP A 80 -10.96 2.09 2.55
N THR A 81 -12.09 2.75 2.35
CA THR A 81 -13.34 2.07 2.02
C THR A 81 -13.21 1.35 0.69
N TRP A 82 -14.01 0.30 0.50
CA TRP A 82 -14.04 -0.46 -0.74
C TRP A 82 -14.30 0.44 -1.94
N ARG A 83 -15.21 1.41 -1.79
CA ARG A 83 -15.56 2.37 -2.84
C ARG A 83 -14.37 3.21 -3.33
N ILE A 84 -13.46 3.61 -2.44
CA ILE A 84 -12.24 4.33 -2.82
C ILE A 84 -11.31 3.38 -3.59
N CYS A 85 -11.14 2.15 -3.09
CA CYS A 85 -10.31 1.14 -3.75
C CYS A 85 -10.86 0.71 -5.12
N GLU A 86 -12.17 0.73 -5.33
CA GLU A 86 -12.79 0.55 -6.65
C GLU A 86 -12.54 1.74 -7.57
N HIS A 87 -12.76 2.96 -7.09
CA HIS A 87 -12.55 4.15 -7.92
C HIS A 87 -11.10 4.27 -8.40
N MET A 88 -10.13 3.88 -7.58
CA MET A 88 -8.71 3.92 -7.94
C MET A 88 -8.29 2.80 -8.90
N ARG A 89 -9.10 1.75 -9.09
CA ARG A 89 -8.81 0.64 -10.01
C ARG A 89 -9.59 0.72 -11.33
N SER A 90 -10.63 1.56 -11.39
CA SER A 90 -11.57 1.69 -12.51
C SER A 90 -11.08 2.63 -13.59
#